data_AF-A0A227JFX7-F1
#
_entry.id   AF-A0A227JFX7-F1
#
_cell.length_a   1.000
_cell.length_b   1.000
_cell.length_c   1.000
_cell.angle_alpha   90.00
_cell.angle_beta   90.00
_cell.angle_gamma   90.00
#
_symmetry.space_group_name_H-M   'P 1'
#
loop_
_entity.id
_entity.type
_entity.pdbx_description
1 polymer ?
#
loop_
_entity_poly.entity_id
_entity_poly.type
_entity_poly.pdbx_seq_one_letter_code
_entity_poly.pdbx_strand_id
1 'polypeptide(L)'
;MVLWHPSIIPIERKPKAGKKLLGAPPLILSLSFACLIMLGTVLLKLPIATTEPTTWIQSLFTATSAITVTGLVVVDTGTAFTPFGQVVIAFLIQCGGLGLMTFAIVTLLALGGKIGFLERAVAREAFNQTDSSTLIATAKSVLMFALLVELIGFTILSVYWSEELGWKTSLFHGFFYTISAFNNAGFALSADSLMPYVDDPVVNFTITS
;
A
#
# COMPACT_ATOMS: atom_id res chain seq x y z
N MET A 1 22.92 17.48 50.09
CA MET A 1 21.69 18.25 50.33
C MET A 1 21.75 19.51 49.49
N VAL A 2 20.90 19.63 48.47
CA VAL A 2 20.86 20.81 47.61
C VAL A 2 19.96 21.85 48.29
N LEU A 3 20.53 23.00 48.65
CA LEU A 3 19.83 24.12 49.26
C LEU A 3 18.88 24.75 48.23
N TRP A 4 17.58 24.64 48.47
CA TRP A 4 16.56 25.28 47.65
C TRP A 4 16.65 26.81 47.81
N HIS A 5 16.84 27.54 46.70
CA HIS A 5 16.97 29.00 46.70
C HIS A 5 15.69 29.65 46.14
N PRO A 6 14.95 30.47 46.91
CA PRO A 6 13.61 30.97 46.56
C PRO A 6 13.55 31.96 45.38
N SER A 7 14.68 32.37 44.80
CA SER A 7 14.73 33.36 43.72
C SER A 7 14.80 32.77 42.30
N ILE A 8 14.83 31.44 42.15
CA ILE A 8 14.88 30.80 40.84
C ILE A 8 13.50 30.20 40.56
N ILE A 9 12.67 30.93 39.81
CA ILE A 9 11.44 30.37 39.23
C ILE A 9 11.88 29.53 38.03
N PRO A 10 11.78 28.18 38.07
CA PRO A 10 12.08 27.39 36.90
C PRO A 10 11.05 27.75 35.83
N ILE A 11 11.54 28.28 34.70
CA ILE A 11 10.70 28.57 33.53
C ILE A 11 10.24 27.23 32.98
N GLU A 12 9.08 26.77 33.43
CA GLU A 12 8.45 25.56 32.96
C GLU A 12 7.95 25.83 31.54
N ARG A 13 8.78 25.50 30.53
CA ARG A 13 8.38 25.55 29.13
C ARG A 13 7.33 24.46 28.93
N LYS A 14 6.05 24.82 29.00
CA LYS A 14 4.95 23.95 28.55
C LYS A 14 5.30 23.49 27.13
N PRO A 15 5.45 22.18 26.88
CA PRO A 15 5.71 21.70 25.53
C PRO A 15 4.55 22.19 24.66
N LYS A 16 4.87 22.89 23.56
CA LYS A 16 3.87 23.26 22.56
C LYS A 16 3.23 21.97 22.09
N ALA A 17 2.02 21.69 22.56
CA ALA A 17 1.22 20.59 22.05
C ALA A 17 0.94 20.90 20.58
N GLY A 18 1.73 20.28 19.68
CA GLY A 18 1.38 20.25 18.27
C GLY A 18 -0.05 19.76 18.16
N LYS A 19 -0.86 20.42 17.32
CA LYS A 19 -2.26 20.04 17.08
C LYS A 19 -2.27 18.56 16.69
N LYS A 20 -2.56 17.67 17.64
CA LYS A 20 -2.80 16.26 17.35
C LYS A 20 -4.05 16.24 16.48
N LEU A 21 -3.97 15.73 15.26
CA LEU A 21 -5.17 15.39 14.51
C LEU A 21 -5.95 14.40 15.37
N LEU A 22 -6.99 14.89 16.06
CA LEU A 22 -7.91 14.08 16.86
C LEU A 22 -8.88 13.37 15.90
N GLY A 23 -8.37 12.43 15.11
CA GLY A 23 -9.18 11.50 14.32
C GLY A 23 -9.10 10.12 14.96
N ALA A 24 -10.23 9.42 15.10
CA ALA A 24 -10.20 8.00 15.39
C ALA A 24 -9.39 7.28 14.29
N PRO A 25 -8.52 6.31 14.59
CA PRO A 25 -7.67 5.64 13.59
C PRO A 25 -8.41 5.15 12.33
N PRO A 26 -9.64 4.60 12.43
CA PRO A 26 -10.43 4.21 11.25
C PRO A 26 -10.84 5.39 10.36
N LEU A 27 -11.12 6.56 10.96
CA LEU A 27 -11.50 7.76 10.21
C LEU A 27 -10.32 8.29 9.38
N ILE A 28 -9.11 8.25 9.94
CA ILE A 28 -7.89 8.66 9.24
C ILE A 28 -7.67 7.75 8.02
N LEU A 29 -7.77 6.42 8.20
CA LEU A 29 -7.65 5.47 7.10
C LEU A 29 -8.69 5.73 6.01
N SER A 30 -9.96 5.87 6.39
CA SER A 30 -11.06 6.10 5.45
C SER A 30 -10.87 7.40 4.66
N LEU A 31 -10.47 8.49 5.31
CA LEU A 31 -10.18 9.76 4.64
C LEU A 31 -8.95 9.67 3.72
N SER A 32 -7.91 8.95 4.12
CA SER A 32 -6.75 8.69 3.27
C SER A 32 -7.14 7.93 2.00
N PHE A 33 -7.98 6.90 2.12
CA PHE A 33 -8.49 6.13 0.98
C PHE A 33 -9.35 7.01 0.08
N ALA A 34 -10.30 7.75 0.65
CA ALA A 34 -11.15 8.66 -0.12
C ALA A 34 -10.32 9.71 -0.89
N CYS A 35 -9.28 10.27 -0.26
CA CYS A 35 -8.37 11.22 -0.91
C CYS A 35 -7.62 10.58 -2.09
N LEU A 36 -7.05 9.39 -1.89
CA LEU A 36 -6.35 8.65 -2.94
C LEU A 36 -7.29 8.24 -4.09
N ILE A 37 -8.54 7.86 -3.79
CA ILE A 37 -9.57 7.56 -4.80
C ILE A 37 -9.84 8.79 -5.65
N MET A 38 -10.08 9.95 -5.02
CA MET A 38 -10.36 11.18 -5.75
C MET A 38 -9.17 11.64 -6.59
N LEU A 39 -7.95 11.56 -6.04
CA LEU A 39 -6.73 11.87 -6.78
C LEU A 39 -6.54 10.91 -7.95
N GLY A 40 -6.67 9.61 -7.72
CA GLY A 40 -6.58 8.57 -8.74
C GLY A 40 -7.61 8.75 -9.84
N THR A 41 -8.85 9.11 -9.49
CA THR A 41 -9.93 9.41 -10.45
C THR A 41 -9.54 10.55 -11.37
N VAL A 42 -9.02 11.65 -10.83
CA VAL A 42 -8.59 12.81 -11.62
C VAL A 42 -7.42 12.44 -12.52
N LEU A 43 -6.43 11.71 -12.00
CA LEU A 43 -5.27 11.26 -12.78
C LEU A 43 -5.68 10.33 -13.93
N LEU A 44 -6.59 9.38 -13.67
CA LEU A 44 -7.11 8.45 -14.68
C LEU A 44 -8.06 9.12 -15.67
N LYS A 45 -8.63 10.28 -15.35
CA LYS A 45 -9.48 11.04 -16.27
C LYS A 45 -8.67 11.85 -17.29
N LEU A 46 -7.38 12.07 -17.04
CA LEU A 46 -6.51 12.83 -17.93
C LEU A 46 -6.42 12.16 -19.33
N PRO A 47 -6.35 12.94 -20.42
CA PRO A 47 -6.19 12.39 -21.77
C PRO A 47 -4.92 11.56 -21.95
N ILE A 48 -3.86 11.85 -21.19
CA ILE A 48 -2.62 11.07 -21.23
C ILE A 48 -2.77 9.67 -20.60
N ALA A 49 -3.79 9.46 -19.76
CA ALA A 49 -4.02 8.21 -19.05
C ALA A 49 -4.89 7.21 -19.82
N THR A 50 -5.60 7.67 -20.84
CA THR A 50 -6.64 6.88 -21.52
C THR A 50 -6.40 6.86 -23.03
N THR A 51 -6.64 5.72 -23.66
CA THR A 51 -6.56 5.56 -25.12
C THR A 51 -7.84 6.07 -25.79
N GLU A 52 -8.98 5.84 -25.13
CA GLU A 52 -10.30 6.35 -25.50
C GLU A 52 -10.94 7.13 -24.35
N PRO A 53 -11.83 8.11 -24.62
CA PRO A 53 -12.45 8.90 -23.58
C PRO A 53 -13.27 8.06 -22.57
N THR A 54 -12.78 7.94 -21.35
CA THR A 54 -13.53 7.31 -20.24
C THR A 54 -14.48 8.31 -19.58
N THR A 55 -15.60 7.80 -19.07
CA THR A 55 -16.53 8.58 -18.24
C THR A 55 -15.99 8.80 -16.82
N TRP A 56 -16.46 9.83 -16.13
CA TRP A 56 -16.07 10.09 -14.73
C TRP A 56 -16.39 8.90 -13.81
N ILE A 57 -17.51 8.22 -14.04
CA ILE A 57 -17.91 7.06 -13.23
C ILE A 57 -16.98 5.87 -13.47
N GLN A 58 -16.51 5.64 -14.70
CA GLN A 58 -15.54 4.59 -15.02
C GLN A 58 -14.19 4.86 -14.36
N SER A 59 -13.68 6.09 -14.44
CA SER A 59 -12.42 6.46 -13.77
C SER A 59 -12.53 6.34 -12.25
N LEU A 60 -13.66 6.76 -11.67
CA LEU A 60 -13.91 6.64 -10.22
C LEU A 60 -14.00 5.19 -9.77
N PHE A 61 -14.73 4.37 -10.52
CA PHE A 61 -14.87 2.95 -10.24
C PHE A 61 -13.51 2.24 -10.33
N THR A 62 -12.73 2.52 -11.37
CA THR A 62 -11.40 1.93 -11.57
C THR A 62 -10.44 2.34 -10.44
N ALA A 63 -10.41 3.62 -10.08
CA ALA A 63 -9.59 4.11 -8.96
C ALA A 63 -9.99 3.47 -7.62
N THR A 64 -11.30 3.32 -7.39
CA THR A 64 -11.82 2.66 -6.18
C THR A 64 -11.43 1.19 -6.14
N SER A 65 -11.68 0.45 -7.21
CA SER A 65 -11.34 -0.97 -7.31
C SER A 65 -9.84 -1.24 -7.16
N ALA A 66 -8.99 -0.36 -7.71
CA ALA A 66 -7.54 -0.44 -7.57
C ALA A 66 -7.08 -0.23 -6.12
N ILE A 67 -7.53 0.84 -5.44
CA ILE A 67 -7.13 1.12 -4.04
C ILE A 67 -7.73 0.11 -3.04
N THR A 68 -8.92 -0.43 -3.31
CA THR A 68 -9.54 -1.48 -2.49
C THR A 68 -9.07 -2.87 -2.89
N VAL A 69 -8.22 -2.95 -3.92
CA VAL A 69 -7.54 -4.17 -4.33
C VAL A 69 -8.55 -5.29 -4.68
N THR A 70 -9.64 -4.90 -5.35
CA THR A 70 -10.79 -5.78 -5.61
C THR A 70 -10.75 -6.42 -7.00
N GLY A 71 -10.11 -5.78 -7.98
CA GLY A 71 -9.91 -6.34 -9.32
C GLY A 71 -11.09 -6.27 -10.25
N LEU A 72 -12.17 -5.59 -9.85
CA LEU A 72 -13.31 -5.36 -10.73
C LEU A 72 -13.00 -4.22 -11.70
N VAL A 73 -13.30 -4.44 -12.97
CA VAL A 73 -13.09 -3.46 -14.04
C VAL A 73 -14.39 -3.25 -14.83
N VAL A 74 -14.69 -2.01 -15.17
CA VAL A 74 -15.83 -1.64 -16.06
C VAL A 74 -15.34 -1.41 -17.49
N VAL A 75 -14.07 -1.06 -17.64
CA VAL A 75 -13.35 -0.95 -18.91
C VAL A 75 -12.07 -1.74 -18.78
N ASP A 76 -11.68 -2.43 -19.85
CA ASP A 76 -10.49 -3.28 -19.83
C ASP A 76 -9.22 -2.47 -19.55
N THR A 77 -8.39 -2.96 -18.63
CA THR A 77 -7.22 -2.19 -18.14
C THR A 77 -6.09 -2.14 -19.17
N GLY A 78 -5.92 -3.22 -19.94
CA GLY A 78 -4.91 -3.33 -20.98
C GLY A 78 -5.13 -2.39 -22.15
N THR A 79 -6.38 -2.25 -22.57
CA THR A 79 -6.76 -1.54 -23.79
C THR A 79 -7.24 -0.11 -23.54
N ALA A 80 -7.98 0.16 -22.47
CA ALA A 80 -8.57 1.48 -22.22
C ALA A 80 -7.59 2.49 -21.60
N PHE A 81 -6.55 2.00 -20.90
CA PHE A 81 -5.56 2.85 -20.24
C PHE A 81 -4.22 2.79 -20.94
N THR A 82 -3.57 3.94 -21.04
CA THR A 82 -2.18 4.02 -21.53
C THR A 82 -1.22 3.48 -20.47
N PRO A 83 0.07 3.30 -20.80
CA PRO A 83 1.08 2.95 -19.79
C PRO A 83 1.11 3.93 -18.60
N PHE A 84 0.81 5.21 -18.82
CA PHE A 84 0.68 6.17 -17.71
C PHE A 84 -0.51 5.83 -16.81
N GLY A 85 -1.69 5.55 -17.38
CA GLY A 85 -2.87 5.15 -16.60
C GLY A 85 -2.66 3.84 -15.85
N GLN A 86 -2.01 2.86 -16.49
CA GLN A 86 -1.65 1.57 -15.87
C GLN A 86 -0.67 1.75 -14.71
N VAL A 87 0.30 2.66 -14.80
CA VAL A 87 1.18 3.01 -13.65
C VAL A 87 0.39 3.67 -12.52
N VAL A 88 -0.58 4.54 -12.83
CA VAL A 88 -1.47 5.11 -11.80
C VAL A 88 -2.27 4.01 -11.10
N ILE A 89 -2.81 3.05 -11.84
CA ILE A 89 -3.53 1.89 -11.29
C ILE A 89 -2.61 1.06 -10.39
N ALA A 90 -1.40 0.71 -10.86
CA ALA A 90 -0.42 -0.03 -10.07
C ALA A 90 -0.05 0.70 -8.77
N PHE A 91 0.11 2.02 -8.82
CA PHE A 91 0.38 2.83 -7.63
C PHE A 91 -0.78 2.81 -6.63
N LEU A 92 -2.03 2.92 -7.12
CA LEU A 92 -3.21 2.81 -6.26
C LEU A 92 -3.29 1.43 -5.60
N ILE A 93 -3.04 0.35 -6.36
CA ILE A 93 -2.97 -1.02 -5.84
C ILE A 93 -1.94 -1.11 -4.70
N GLN A 94 -0.73 -0.59 -4.92
CA GLN A 94 0.34 -0.62 -3.93
C GLN A 94 -0.02 0.13 -2.65
N CYS A 95 -0.56 1.34 -2.78
CA CYS A 95 -1.00 2.12 -1.63
C CYS A 95 -2.14 1.45 -0.87
N GLY A 96 -3.04 0.80 -1.60
CA GLY A 96 -4.20 0.10 -1.05
C GLY A 96 -3.81 -1.12 -0.23
N GLY A 97 -3.06 -2.03 -0.86
CA GLY A 97 -2.64 -3.29 -0.23
C GLY A 97 -1.77 -3.04 1.00
N LEU A 98 -0.72 -2.23 0.87
CA LEU A 98 0.15 -1.90 2.01
C LEU A 98 -0.57 -1.11 3.10
N GLY A 99 -1.48 -0.22 2.72
CA GLY A 99 -2.27 0.59 3.64
C GLY A 99 -3.19 -0.27 4.53
N LEU A 100 -3.92 -1.21 3.93
CA LEU A 100 -4.80 -2.13 4.66
C LEU A 100 -3.99 -3.09 5.56
N MET A 101 -2.90 -3.67 5.06
CA MET A 101 -2.06 -4.59 5.83
C MET A 101 -1.43 -3.90 7.04
N THR A 102 -0.86 -2.70 6.84
CA THR A 102 -0.25 -1.93 7.93
C THR A 102 -1.30 -1.55 8.96
N PHE A 103 -2.47 -1.08 8.53
CA PHE A 103 -3.56 -0.74 9.44
C PHE A 103 -4.04 -1.97 10.24
N ALA A 104 -4.18 -3.13 9.62
CA ALA A 104 -4.58 -4.36 10.29
C ALA A 104 -3.58 -4.77 11.38
N ILE A 105 -2.28 -4.74 11.08
CA ILE A 105 -1.22 -5.08 12.04
C ILE A 105 -1.21 -4.08 13.20
N VAL A 106 -1.24 -2.78 12.90
CA VAL A 106 -1.26 -1.73 13.93
C VAL A 106 -2.50 -1.86 14.82
N THR A 107 -3.66 -2.13 14.23
CA THR A 107 -4.92 -2.34 14.96
C THR A 107 -4.82 -3.57 15.85
N LEU A 108 -4.29 -4.70 15.35
CA LEU A 108 -4.09 -5.92 16.14
C LEU A 108 -3.14 -5.70 17.32
N LEU A 109 -2.04 -4.98 17.11
CA LEU A 109 -1.09 -4.61 18.18
C LEU A 109 -1.76 -3.69 19.21
N ALA A 110 -2.56 -2.70 18.76
CA ALA A 110 -3.29 -1.81 19.64
C ALA A 110 -4.40 -2.53 20.44
N LEU A 111 -5.03 -3.56 19.88
CA LEU A 111 -5.99 -4.42 20.59
C LEU A 111 -5.30 -5.41 21.55
N GLY A 112 -3.97 -5.49 21.55
CA GLY A 112 -3.20 -6.24 22.54
C GLY A 112 -3.30 -7.75 22.36
N GLY A 113 -2.93 -8.25 21.19
CA GLY A 113 -2.79 -9.69 20.91
C GLY A 113 -2.14 -10.43 22.09
N LYS A 114 -2.95 -11.24 22.80
CA LYS A 114 -2.63 -12.12 23.96
C LYS A 114 -1.18 -12.05 24.50
N ILE A 115 -0.83 -10.96 25.20
CA ILE A 115 0.36 -10.91 26.08
C ILE A 115 -0.12 -11.15 27.52
N GLY A 116 0.55 -12.06 28.23
CA GLY A 116 0.18 -12.49 29.57
C GLY A 116 0.22 -11.35 30.60
N PHE A 117 -0.58 -11.47 31.67
CA PHE A 117 -0.76 -10.41 32.69
C PHE A 117 0.56 -10.02 33.40
N LEU A 118 1.53 -10.94 33.48
CA LEU A 118 2.84 -10.73 34.10
C LEU A 118 3.84 -9.96 33.21
N GLU A 119 3.82 -10.19 31.90
CA GLU A 119 4.69 -9.50 30.94
C GLU A 119 4.32 -8.02 30.81
N ARG A 120 3.06 -7.66 31.06
CA ARG A 120 2.57 -6.27 31.04
C ARG A 120 3.24 -5.35 32.06
N ALA A 121 3.68 -5.85 33.22
CA ALA A 121 4.31 -5.02 34.24
C ALA A 121 5.77 -4.69 33.90
N VAL A 122 6.53 -5.69 33.42
CA VAL A 122 7.92 -5.52 32.94
C VAL A 122 7.94 -4.73 31.63
N ALA A 123 6.97 -4.99 30.75
CA ALA A 123 6.72 -4.20 29.57
C ALA A 123 6.43 -2.74 29.94
N ARG A 124 5.49 -2.43 30.85
CA ARG A 124 5.18 -1.03 31.21
C ARG A 124 6.40 -0.19 31.62
N GLU A 125 7.37 -0.78 32.31
CA GLU A 125 8.62 -0.10 32.69
C GLU A 125 9.55 0.12 31.47
N ALA A 126 9.60 -0.84 30.54
CA ALA A 126 10.34 -0.73 29.27
C ALA A 126 9.64 0.14 28.20
N PHE A 127 8.31 0.23 28.25
CA PHE A 127 7.44 0.92 27.29
C PHE A 127 7.33 2.43 27.54
N ASN A 128 7.92 2.95 28.63
CA ASN A 128 7.98 4.40 28.87
C ASN A 128 8.84 5.15 27.81
N GLN A 129 9.40 4.44 26.82
CA GLN A 129 10.15 4.99 25.70
C GLN A 129 9.72 4.46 24.30
N THR A 130 8.64 3.69 24.16
CA THR A 130 8.36 3.06 22.84
C THR A 130 6.88 2.79 22.60
N ASP A 131 6.19 3.72 21.93
CA ASP A 131 4.87 3.46 21.33
C ASP A 131 4.84 3.83 19.84
N SER A 132 5.35 5.00 19.45
CA SER A 132 5.34 5.43 18.04
C SER A 132 6.46 4.86 17.18
N SER A 133 7.65 4.63 17.75
CA SER A 133 8.83 4.16 17.02
C SER A 133 8.71 2.69 16.60
N THR A 134 8.11 1.83 17.43
CA THR A 134 7.81 0.43 17.09
C THR A 134 6.81 0.37 15.94
N LEU A 135 5.74 1.17 15.98
CA LEU A 135 4.74 1.24 14.90
C LEU A 135 5.38 1.63 13.56
N ILE A 136 6.23 2.66 13.56
CA ILE A 136 6.95 3.10 12.36
C ILE A 136 7.95 2.03 11.88
N ALA A 137 8.66 1.37 12.80
CA ALA A 137 9.58 0.29 12.47
C ALA A 137 8.85 -0.91 11.84
N THR A 138 7.71 -1.32 12.39
CA THR A 138 6.87 -2.37 11.83
C THR A 138 6.36 -2.01 10.44
N ALA A 139 5.80 -0.81 10.26
CA ALA A 139 5.34 -0.35 8.95
C ALA A 139 6.48 -0.33 7.91
N LYS A 140 7.67 0.15 8.30
CA LYS A 140 8.86 0.13 7.44
C LYS A 140 9.30 -1.29 7.10
N SER A 141 9.25 -2.21 8.06
CA SER A 141 9.60 -3.61 7.84
C SER A 141 8.65 -4.28 6.84
N VAL A 142 7.34 -4.04 6.96
CA VAL A 142 6.33 -4.55 6.03
C VAL A 142 6.56 -4.00 4.62
N LEU A 143 6.77 -2.69 4.49
CA LEU A 143 7.07 -2.06 3.21
C LEU A 143 8.34 -2.64 2.56
N MET A 144 9.43 -2.77 3.32
CA MET A 144 10.68 -3.33 2.80
C MET A 144 10.53 -4.80 2.39
N PHE A 145 9.82 -5.59 3.18
CA PHE A 145 9.54 -6.99 2.85
C PHE A 145 8.72 -7.10 1.56
N ALA A 146 7.64 -6.31 1.44
CA ALA A 146 6.82 -6.27 0.24
C ALA A 146 7.63 -5.93 -1.01
N LEU A 147 8.38 -4.83 -0.98
CA LEU A 147 9.21 -4.40 -2.11
C LEU A 147 10.27 -5.43 -2.50
N LEU A 148 10.81 -6.19 -1.54
CA LEU A 148 11.77 -7.26 -1.83
C LEU A 148 11.11 -8.44 -2.54
N VAL A 149 9.96 -8.90 -2.07
CA VAL A 149 9.22 -9.99 -2.70
C VAL A 149 8.74 -9.58 -4.10
N GLU A 150 8.24 -8.35 -4.22
CA GLU A 150 7.83 -7.79 -5.51
C GLU A 150 9.00 -7.65 -6.48
N LEU A 151 10.19 -7.26 -6.01
CA LEU A 151 11.37 -7.18 -6.87
C LEU A 151 11.80 -8.55 -7.40
N ILE A 152 11.67 -9.59 -6.58
CA ILE A 152 11.98 -10.97 -6.99
C ILE A 152 10.98 -11.44 -8.05
N GLY A 153 9.67 -11.31 -7.79
CA GLY A 153 8.63 -11.69 -8.75
C GLY A 153 8.74 -10.90 -10.07
N PHE A 154 8.98 -9.59 -9.97
CA PHE A 154 9.23 -8.71 -11.10
C PHE A 154 10.39 -9.22 -11.96
N THR A 155 11.51 -9.56 -11.33
CA THR A 155 12.71 -10.00 -12.03
C THR A 155 12.45 -11.33 -12.75
N ILE A 156 11.83 -12.29 -12.06
CA ILE A 156 11.51 -13.61 -12.62
C ILE A 156 10.60 -13.46 -13.84
N LEU A 157 9.47 -12.77 -13.70
CA LEU A 157 8.50 -12.58 -14.80
C LEU A 157 9.09 -11.77 -15.95
N SER A 158 9.86 -10.72 -15.66
CA SER A 158 10.47 -9.89 -16.72
C SER A 158 11.49 -10.65 -17.54
N VAL A 159 12.34 -11.48 -16.90
CA VAL A 159 13.31 -12.31 -17.62
C VAL A 159 12.57 -13.41 -18.39
N TYR A 160 11.60 -14.06 -17.77
CA TYR A 160 10.83 -15.15 -18.40
C TYR A 160 10.10 -14.71 -19.67
N TRP A 161 9.37 -13.58 -19.62
CA TRP A 161 8.65 -13.04 -20.77
C TRP A 161 9.53 -12.24 -21.74
N SER A 162 10.83 -12.08 -21.48
CA SER A 162 11.70 -11.24 -22.32
C SER A 162 11.83 -11.74 -23.75
N GLU A 163 11.82 -13.06 -23.95
CA GLU A 163 11.91 -13.67 -25.29
C GLU A 163 10.59 -13.58 -26.05
N GLU A 164 9.45 -13.72 -25.36
CA GLU A 164 8.12 -13.71 -25.97
C GLU A 164 7.64 -12.29 -26.30
N LEU A 165 7.77 -11.35 -25.36
CA LEU A 165 7.19 -10.00 -25.44
C LEU A 165 8.21 -8.90 -25.76
N GLY A 166 9.50 -9.24 -25.72
CA GLY A 166 10.61 -8.29 -25.75
C GLY A 166 10.85 -7.60 -24.41
N TRP A 167 12.08 -7.10 -24.19
CA TRP A 167 12.52 -6.54 -22.91
C TRP A 167 11.66 -5.39 -22.38
N LYS A 168 11.24 -4.46 -23.25
CA LYS A 168 10.48 -3.28 -22.80
C LYS A 168 9.09 -3.68 -22.26
N THR A 169 8.40 -4.55 -22.97
CA THR A 169 7.05 -4.99 -22.61
C THR A 169 7.09 -5.95 -21.43
N SER A 170 8.04 -6.89 -21.42
CA SER A 170 8.23 -7.84 -20.32
C SER A 170 8.56 -7.15 -19.00
N LEU A 171 9.43 -6.13 -18.99
CA LEU A 171 9.68 -5.32 -17.79
C LEU A 171 8.39 -4.65 -17.29
N PHE A 172 7.61 -4.06 -18.20
CA PHE A 172 6.37 -3.40 -17.79
C PHE A 172 5.32 -4.40 -17.27
N HIS A 173 5.16 -5.54 -17.94
CA HIS A 173 4.27 -6.62 -17.53
C HIS A 173 4.69 -7.21 -16.19
N GLY A 174 5.97 -7.54 -16.02
CA GLY A 174 6.52 -8.04 -14.76
C GLY A 174 6.26 -7.06 -13.61
N PHE A 175 6.40 -5.75 -13.86
CA PHE A 175 6.15 -4.72 -12.84
C PHE A 175 4.68 -4.71 -12.42
N PHE A 176 3.78 -4.65 -13.39
CA PHE A 176 2.36 -4.53 -13.13
C PHE A 176 1.78 -5.82 -12.51
N TYR A 177 2.06 -6.98 -13.12
CA TYR A 177 1.52 -8.26 -12.65
C TYR A 177 2.06 -8.64 -11.28
N THR A 178 3.32 -8.31 -10.95
CA THR A 178 3.84 -8.61 -9.61
C THR A 178 3.18 -7.75 -8.54
N ILE A 179 3.01 -6.44 -8.77
CA ILE A 179 2.29 -5.56 -7.83
C ILE A 179 0.84 -6.01 -7.68
N SER A 180 0.18 -6.32 -8.80
CA SER A 180 -1.20 -6.82 -8.79
C SER A 180 -1.33 -8.13 -8.01
N ALA A 181 -0.45 -9.10 -8.26
CA ALA A 181 -0.45 -10.39 -7.59
C ALA A 181 -0.15 -10.27 -6.09
N PHE A 182 0.95 -9.62 -5.72
CA PHE A 182 1.38 -9.50 -4.32
C PHE A 182 0.33 -8.81 -3.43
N ASN A 183 -0.34 -7.79 -3.96
CA ASN A 183 -1.40 -7.09 -3.23
C ASN A 183 -2.75 -7.83 -3.30
N ASN A 184 -2.89 -8.88 -4.12
CA ASN A 184 -4.14 -9.60 -4.41
C ASN A 184 -5.18 -8.77 -5.18
N ALA A 185 -4.72 -7.92 -6.10
CA ALA A 185 -5.54 -6.95 -6.79
C ALA A 185 -6.36 -7.54 -7.93
N GLY A 186 -5.89 -8.59 -8.60
CA GLY A 186 -6.61 -9.21 -9.73
C GLY A 186 -6.70 -8.35 -11.00
N PHE A 187 -6.04 -7.19 -11.05
CA PHE A 187 -5.91 -6.39 -12.28
C PHE A 187 -4.93 -7.04 -13.26
N ALA A 188 -5.25 -6.96 -14.56
CA ALA A 188 -4.44 -7.52 -15.62
C ALA A 188 -4.25 -6.53 -16.79
N LEU A 189 -3.17 -6.72 -17.55
CA LEU A 189 -2.84 -5.91 -18.73
C LEU A 189 -3.35 -6.50 -20.04
N SER A 190 -3.90 -7.70 -20.02
CA SER A 190 -4.51 -8.39 -21.15
C SER A 190 -5.97 -8.70 -20.85
N ALA A 191 -6.82 -8.67 -21.88
CA ALA A 191 -8.25 -8.96 -21.76
C ALA A 191 -8.50 -10.40 -21.25
N ASP A 192 -7.69 -11.35 -21.69
CA ASP A 192 -7.72 -12.74 -21.21
C ASP A 192 -6.94 -12.93 -19.89
N SER A 193 -6.49 -11.83 -19.26
CA SER A 193 -5.66 -11.85 -18.06
C SER A 193 -4.48 -12.81 -18.24
N LEU A 194 -4.28 -13.73 -17.29
CA LEU A 194 -3.25 -14.76 -17.31
C LEU A 194 -3.75 -16.12 -17.83
N MET A 195 -4.95 -16.20 -18.40
CA MET A 195 -5.51 -17.45 -18.93
C MET A 195 -4.59 -18.18 -19.91
N PRO A 196 -3.82 -17.50 -20.80
CA PRO A 196 -2.87 -18.18 -21.67
C PRO A 196 -1.76 -18.96 -20.94
N TYR A 197 -1.49 -18.64 -19.67
CA TYR A 197 -0.43 -19.23 -18.86
C TYR A 197 -0.96 -20.30 -17.88
N VAL A 198 -2.12 -20.89 -18.13
CA VAL A 198 -2.77 -21.86 -17.23
C VAL A 198 -1.87 -23.06 -16.88
N ASP A 199 -1.12 -23.58 -17.85
CA ASP A 199 -0.21 -24.73 -17.69
C ASP A 199 1.25 -24.30 -17.42
N ASP A 200 1.52 -23.01 -17.23
CA ASP A 200 2.87 -22.46 -17.09
C ASP A 200 3.33 -22.51 -15.62
N PRO A 201 4.33 -23.35 -15.27
CA PRO A 201 4.75 -23.48 -13.89
C PRO A 201 5.46 -22.22 -13.38
N VAL A 202 6.19 -21.50 -14.24
CA VAL A 202 6.98 -20.32 -13.82
C VAL A 202 6.04 -19.19 -13.44
N VAL A 203 5.05 -18.92 -14.29
CA VAL A 203 4.04 -17.88 -14.02
C VAL A 203 3.22 -18.25 -12.79
N ASN A 204 2.73 -19.49 -12.71
CA ASN A 204 1.90 -19.95 -11.61
C ASN A 204 2.63 -19.86 -10.26
N PHE A 205 3.84 -20.40 -10.12
CA PHE A 205 4.58 -20.32 -8.86
C PHE A 205 4.97 -18.90 -8.47
N THR A 206 5.17 -18.02 -9.44
CA THR A 206 5.55 -16.63 -9.16
C THR A 206 4.36 -15.78 -8.72
N ILE A 207 3.17 -16.04 -9.25
CA ILE A 207 1.95 -15.24 -9.01
C ILE A 207 1.15 -15.74 -7.80
N THR A 208 1.19 -17.04 -7.49
CA THR A 208 0.52 -17.58 -6.31
C THR A 208 1.04 -16.92 -5.03
N SER A 209 0.15 -16.27 -4.28
CA SER A 209 0.41 -15.58 -3.02
C SER A 209 -0.05 -16.38 -1.79
#